data_AF-A0A2D6WP47-F1
#
_entry.id   AF-A0A2D6WP47-F1
#
_cell.length_a   1.000
_cell.length_b   1.000
_cell.length_c   1.000
_cell.angle_alpha   90.00
_cell.angle_beta   90.00
_cell.angle_gamma   90.00
#
_symmetry.space_group_name_H-M   'P 1'
#
loop_
_entity.id
_entity.type
_entity.pdbx_description
1 polymer ?
#
loop_
_entity_poly.entity_id
_entity_poly.type
_entity_poly.pdbx_seq_one_letter_code
_entity_poly.pdbx_strand_id
1 'polypeptide(L)' 'MPNKETKKESNKFNYEEALDKLEGIIEAMEDGSIPLADLVSQFEEGAQLLKLCQKELKQAELKVNQLDIDDAMQSDLNSE' A
#
# COMPACT_ATOMS: atom_id res chain seq x y z
N MET A 1 -13.51 -16.21 31.69
CA MET A 1 -12.03 -16.24 31.75
C MET A 1 -11.47 -15.94 30.36
N PRO A 2 -10.30 -15.30 30.27
CA PRO A 2 -10.09 -14.13 29.41
C PRO A 2 -9.21 -14.37 28.18
N ASN A 3 -9.26 -13.35 27.31
CA ASN A 3 -8.20 -12.81 26.45
C ASN A 3 -7.85 -13.52 25.12
N LYS A 4 -8.20 -12.83 24.02
CA LYS A 4 -7.30 -12.68 22.89
C LYS A 4 -7.46 -11.29 22.28
N GLU A 5 -6.94 -10.30 22.99
CA GLU A 5 -6.50 -9.01 22.44
C GLU A 5 -5.50 -9.28 21.32
N THR A 6 -6.00 -9.47 20.09
CA THR A 6 -5.16 -9.39 18.89
C THR A 6 -4.89 -7.91 18.64
N LYS A 7 -3.77 -7.47 19.22
CA LYS A 7 -2.97 -6.30 18.89
C LYS A 7 -3.23 -5.85 17.44
N LYS A 8 -4.09 -4.84 17.29
CA LYS A 8 -4.43 -4.21 16.00
C LYS A 8 -3.18 -3.44 15.56
N GLU A 9 -2.38 -4.06 14.69
CA GLU A 9 -1.16 -3.46 14.15
C GLU A 9 -1.50 -2.14 13.44
N SER A 10 -1.02 -1.06 14.03
CA SER A 10 -1.32 0.33 13.73
C SER A 10 -0.65 0.85 12.46
N ASN A 11 -0.56 0.04 11.39
CA ASN A 11 0.07 0.45 10.13
C ASN A 11 -0.65 -0.03 8.86
N LYS A 12 -1.78 -0.73 8.98
CA LYS A 12 -2.65 -1.07 7.83
C LYS A 12 -3.46 0.12 7.27
N PHE A 13 -3.43 1.26 7.97
CA PHE A 13 -4.25 2.44 7.65
C PHE A 13 -3.76 3.21 6.40
N ASN A 14 -2.63 2.86 5.80
CA ASN A 14 -2.06 3.67 4.72
C ASN A 14 -2.24 3.11 3.31
N TYR A 15 -2.01 1.81 3.09
CA TYR A 15 -2.04 1.27 1.72
C TYR A 15 -3.48 0.98 1.26
N GLU A 16 -4.19 0.11 1.98
CA GLU A 16 -5.55 -0.31 1.59
C GLU A 16 -6.49 0.88 1.51
N GLU A 17 -6.40 1.83 2.45
CA GLU A 17 -7.24 3.04 2.41
C GLU A 17 -6.86 4.00 1.29
N ALA A 18 -5.58 4.09 0.93
CA ALA A 18 -5.17 4.91 -0.20
C ALA A 18 -5.60 4.29 -1.53
N LEU A 19 -5.60 2.96 -1.61
CA LEU A 19 -6.09 2.21 -2.75
C LEU A 19 -7.61 2.37 -2.90
N ASP A 20 -8.39 2.15 -1.84
CA ASP A 20 -9.85 2.33 -1.82
C ASP A 20 -10.24 3.75 -2.26
N LYS A 21 -9.54 4.78 -1.76
CA LYS A 21 -9.78 6.17 -2.17
C LYS A 21 -9.44 6.42 -3.63
N LEU A 22 -8.33 5.86 -4.12
CA LEU A 22 -7.91 6.00 -5.50
C LEU A 22 -8.94 5.36 -6.45
N GLU A 23 -9.44 4.17 -6.10
CA GLU A 23 -10.49 3.49 -6.85
C GLU A 23 -11.78 4.31 -6.90
N GLY A 24 -12.21 4.88 -5.76
CA GLY A 24 -13.38 5.76 -5.72
C GLY A 24 -13.23 7.04 -6.56
N ILE A 25 -12.02 7.62 -6.61
CA ILE A 25 -11.74 8.76 -7.49
C ILE A 25 -11.83 8.36 -8.96
N ILE A 26 -11.28 7.21 -9.34
CA ILE A 26 -11.34 6.70 -10.71
C ILE A 26 -12.78 6.43 -11.12
N GLU A 27 -13.57 5.77 -10.26
CA GLU A 27 -14.98 5.49 -10.52
C GLU A 27 -15.78 6.78 -10.76
N ALA A 28 -15.56 7.80 -9.92
CA ALA A 28 -16.19 9.12 -10.07
C ALA A 28 -15.70 9.91 -11.31
N MET A 29 -14.50 9.62 -11.83
CA MET A 29 -14.02 10.19 -13.09
C MET A 29 -14.63 9.49 -14.30
N GLU A 30 -14.78 8.17 -14.24
CA GLU A 30 -15.33 7.35 -15.31
C GLU A 30 -16.84 7.53 -15.47
N ASP A 31 -17.57 7.71 -14.36
CA ASP A 31 -19.02 7.93 -14.38
C ASP A 31 -19.41 9.35 -14.84
N GLY A 32 -18.44 10.28 -14.92
CA GLY A 32 -18.65 11.67 -15.34
C GLY A 32 -19.41 12.52 -14.31
N SER A 33 -19.50 12.07 -13.06
CA SER A 33 -20.17 12.77 -11.96
C SER A 33 -19.36 13.95 -11.42
N ILE A 34 -18.06 14.03 -11.74
CA ILE A 34 -17.17 15.10 -11.31
C ILE A 34 -17.35 16.36 -12.18
N PRO A 35 -17.71 17.52 -11.59
CA PRO A 35 -17.72 18.79 -12.30
C PRO A 35 -16.33 19.14 -12.83
N LEU A 36 -16.27 19.80 -14.00
CA LEU A 36 -14.99 20.22 -14.61
C LEU A 36 -14.10 21.04 -13.66
N ALA A 37 -14.70 21.84 -12.79
CA ALA A 37 -13.99 22.66 -11.80
C ALA A 37 -13.23 21.81 -10.76
N ASP A 38 -13.75 20.62 -10.44
CA ASP A 38 -13.21 19.73 -9.41
C ASP A 38 -12.28 18.66 -10.01
N LEU A 39 -12.33 18.47 -11.34
CA LEU A 39 -11.59 17.44 -12.06
C LEU A 39 -10.08 17.54 -11.87
N VAL A 40 -9.55 18.77 -11.81
CA VAL A 40 -8.13 19.02 -11.55
C VAL A 40 -7.75 18.60 -10.13
N SER A 41 -8.58 18.94 -9.14
CA SER A 41 -8.35 18.57 -7.74
C SER A 41 -8.37 17.06 -7.53
N GLN A 42 -9.37 16.39 -8.11
CA GLN A 42 -9.51 14.93 -8.04
C GLN A 42 -8.33 14.22 -8.72
N PHE A 43 -7.84 14.77 -9.83
CA PHE A 43 -6.66 14.24 -10.51
C PHE A 43 -5.39 14.39 -9.68
N GLU A 44 -5.18 15.55 -9.06
CA GLU A 44 -4.04 15.77 -8.16
C GLU A 44 -4.08 14.82 -6.95
N GLU A 45 -5.24 14.63 -6.34
CA GLU A 45 -5.42 13.69 -5.24
C GLU A 45 -5.14 12.24 -5.69
N GLY A 46 -5.72 11.82 -6.81
CA GLY A 46 -5.46 10.49 -7.39
C GLY A 46 -3.97 10.25 -7.68
N ALA A 47 -3.28 11.25 -8.23
CA ALA A 47 -1.84 11.16 -8.49
C ALA A 47 -1.01 11.02 -7.20
N GLN A 48 -1.41 11.70 -6.12
CA GLN A 48 -0.76 11.58 -4.82
C GLN A 48 -0.99 10.20 -4.19
N LEU A 49 -2.22 9.69 -4.25
CA LEU A 49 -2.58 8.36 -3.75
C LEU A 49 -1.82 7.27 -4.52
N LEU A 50 -1.77 7.34 -5.85
CA LEU A 50 -1.00 6.40 -6.68
C LEU A 50 0.48 6.37 -6.27
N LYS A 51 1.08 7.55 -6.06
CA LYS A 51 2.48 7.65 -5.63
C LYS A 51 2.71 7.03 -4.25
N LEU A 52 1.74 7.18 -3.34
CA LEU A 52 1.79 6.56 -2.02
C LEU A 52 1.73 5.03 -2.13
N CYS A 53 0.79 4.50 -2.91
CA CYS A 53 0.64 3.06 -3.13
C CYS A 53 1.93 2.44 -3.73
N GLN A 54 2.49 3.07 -4.76
CA GLN A 54 3.75 2.63 -5.37
C GLN A 54 4.93 2.63 -4.39
N LYS A 55 4.99 3.62 -3.50
CA LYS A 55 6.04 3.70 -2.49
C LYS A 55 5.94 2.55 -1.48
N GLU A 56 4.74 2.27 -0.99
CA GLU A 56 4.51 1.18 -0.04
C GLU A 56 4.80 -0.19 -0.67
N LEU A 57 4.35 -0.43 -1.91
CA LEU A 57 4.67 -1.66 -2.65
C LEU A 57 6.17 -1.85 -2.81
N LYS A 58 6.89 -0.79 -3.20
CA LYS A 58 8.36 -0.84 -3.34
C LYS A 58 9.04 -1.15 -2.01
N GLN A 59 8.54 -0.59 -0.90
CA GLN A 59 9.07 -0.91 0.42
C GLN A 59 8.80 -2.36 0.83
N ALA A 60 7.63 -2.89 0.50
CA ALA A 60 7.30 -4.29 0.74
C ALA A 60 8.20 -5.22 -0.08
N GLU A 61 8.37 -4.95 -1.37
CA GLU A 61 9.26 -5.70 -2.27
C GLU A 61 10.70 -5.72 -1.76
N LEU A 62 11.24 -4.56 -1.34
CA LEU A 62 12.58 -4.48 -0.77
C LEU A 62 12.74 -5.33 0.50
N LYS A 63 11.73 -5.37 1.36
CA LYS A 63 11.76 -6.20 2.58
C LYS A 63 11.74 -7.68 2.24
N VAL A 64 10.90 -8.11 1.29
CA VAL A 64 10.85 -9.50 0.83
C VAL A 64 12.21 -9.92 0.26
N ASN A 65 12.77 -9.12 -0.65
CA ASN A 65 14.08 -9.40 -1.24
C ASN A 65 15.21 -9.49 -0.19
N GLN A 66 15.17 -8.68 0.87
CA GLN A 66 16.16 -8.76 1.96
C GLN A 66 16.03 -10.07 2.73
N LEU A 67 14.81 -10.49 3.05
CA LEU A 67 14.56 -11.75 3.75
C LEU A 67 15.03 -12.96 2.92
N ASP A 68 14.80 -12.95 1.60
CA ASP A 68 15.25 -14.02 0.70
C ASP A 68 16.78 -14.11 0.64
N ILE A 69 17.48 -12.97 0.65
CA ILE A 69 18.95 -12.92 0.69
C ILE A 69 19.47 -13.43 2.04
N ASP A 70 18.86 -13.00 3.15
CA ASP A 70 19.26 -13.43 4.49
C ASP A 70 19.07 -14.94 4.68
N ASP A 71 17.99 -15.51 4.16
CA ASP A 71 17.71 -16.95 4.20
C ASP A 71 18.73 -17.76 3.37
N ALA A 72 19.05 -17.27 2.17
CA ALA A 72 20.10 -17.88 1.33
C ALA A 72 21.47 -17.87 2.03
N MET A 73 21.87 -16.74 2.63
CA MET A 73 23.14 -16.63 3.35
C MET A 73 23.20 -17.52 4.61
N GLN A 74 22.08 -17.75 5.29
CA GLN A 74 22.03 -18.67 6.43
C GLN A 74 22.11 -20.15 6.03
N SER A 75 21.62 -20.50 4.84
CA SER A 75 21.75 -21.87 4.32
C SER A 75 23.20 -22.24 3.99
N ASP A 76 23.98 -21.28 3.46
CA ASP A 76 25.39 -21.48 3.15
C ASP A 76 26.24 -21.67 4.43
N LEU A 77 25.96 -20.91 5.50
CA LEU A 77 26.70 -21.00 6.77
C LEU A 77 26.39 -22.25 7.62
N ASN A 78 25.26 -22.92 7.38
CA ASN A 78 24.88 -24.15 8.08
C ASN A 78 25.29 -25.43 7.33
N SER A 79 25.98 -25.30 6.19
CA SER A 79 26.41 -26.40 5.35
C SER A 79 27.91 -26.76 5.48
N GLU A 80 28.66 -26.05 6.33
CA GLU A 80 29.99 -26.43 6.84
C GLU A 80 29.91 -27.05 8.25
#